data_AF-S4RSU9-F1
#
_entry.id   AF-S4RSU9-F1
#
_cell.length_a   1.000
_cell.length_b   1.000
_cell.length_c   1.000
_cell.angle_alpha   90.00
_cell.angle_beta   90.00
_cell.angle_gamma   90.00
#
_symmetry.space_group_name_H-M   'P 1'
#
loop_
_entity.id
_entity.type
_entity.pdbx_description
1 polymer ?
#
loop_
_entity_poly.entity_id
_entity_poly.type
_entity_poly.pdbx_seq_one_letter_code
_entity_poly.pdbx_strand_id
1 'polypeptide(L)'
;HREVTLLSQKAPNASFEKVSQLARHFLSLAKKCCAPDHAAGCFLEERYAIHDEVCRDDEVVDQVGGLATCCRMSGTSRAKCLAQLPRDLGRHGNRETPEFDELKICELRRDNPAVLMEK
;
A
#
# COMPACT_ATOMS: atom_id res chain seq x y z
N HIS A 1 -16.83 0.48 -0.71
CA HIS A 1 -16.75 1.43 -1.86
C HIS A 1 -15.71 2.55 -1.75
N ARG A 2 -15.63 3.32 -0.65
CA ARG A 2 -14.77 4.52 -0.56
C ARG A 2 -13.28 4.28 -0.80
N GLU A 3 -12.72 3.18 -0.30
CA GLU A 3 -11.30 2.87 -0.45
C GLU A 3 -10.92 2.51 -1.88
N VAL A 4 -11.75 1.74 -2.56
CA VAL A 4 -11.60 1.42 -3.98
C VAL A 4 -11.62 2.71 -4.80
N THR A 5 -12.53 3.65 -4.50
CA THR A 5 -12.56 4.97 -5.16
C THR A 5 -11.24 5.73 -4.97
N LEU A 6 -10.71 5.77 -3.74
CA LEU A 6 -9.46 6.48 -3.44
C LEU A 6 -8.24 5.83 -4.12
N LEU A 7 -8.19 4.50 -4.15
CA LEU A 7 -7.10 3.76 -4.80
C LEU A 7 -7.18 3.86 -6.33
N SER A 8 -8.38 3.79 -6.91
CA SER A 8 -8.59 4.02 -8.35
C SER A 8 -8.18 5.42 -8.78
N GLN A 9 -8.41 6.45 -7.95
CA GLN A 9 -7.93 7.81 -8.23
C GLN A 9 -6.40 7.93 -8.20
N LYS A 10 -5.72 7.13 -7.37
CA LYS A 10 -4.25 7.12 -7.27
C LYS A 10 -3.57 6.29 -8.35
N ALA A 11 -4.27 5.29 -8.89
CA ALA A 11 -3.79 4.40 -9.92
C ALA A 11 -4.80 4.36 -11.09
N PRO A 12 -4.93 5.46 -11.85
CA PRO A 12 -5.96 5.59 -12.89
C PRO A 12 -5.82 4.54 -14.01
N ASN A 13 -4.62 3.99 -14.19
CA ASN A 13 -4.31 2.96 -15.18
C ASN A 13 -4.49 1.53 -14.63
N ALA A 14 -4.78 1.36 -13.34
CA ALA A 14 -4.99 0.04 -12.74
C ALA A 14 -6.44 -0.45 -12.96
N SER A 15 -6.58 -1.73 -13.31
CA SER A 15 -7.90 -2.37 -13.41
C SER A 15 -8.64 -2.32 -12.07
N PHE A 16 -9.97 -2.20 -12.11
CA PHE A 16 -10.82 -2.26 -10.91
C PHE A 16 -10.55 -3.52 -10.05
N GLU A 17 -10.27 -4.66 -10.67
CA GLU A 17 -9.94 -5.90 -9.98
C GLU A 17 -8.66 -5.77 -9.14
N LYS A 18 -7.55 -5.33 -9.75
CA LYS A 18 -6.28 -5.03 -9.05
C LYS A 18 -6.48 -4.02 -7.92
N VAL A 19 -7.25 -2.96 -8.14
CA VAL A 19 -7.56 -1.96 -7.11
C VAL A 19 -8.36 -2.57 -5.96
N SER A 20 -9.35 -3.40 -6.26
CA SER A 20 -10.20 -4.06 -5.26
C SER A 20 -9.43 -5.11 -4.47
N GLN A 21 -8.50 -5.81 -5.11
CA GLN A 21 -7.59 -6.74 -4.43
C GLN A 21 -6.66 -5.99 -3.47
N LEU A 22 -6.08 -4.88 -3.91
CA LEU A 22 -5.22 -4.05 -3.05
C LEU A 22 -5.98 -3.49 -1.85
N ALA A 23 -7.23 -3.02 -2.06
CA ALA A 23 -8.09 -2.60 -0.97
C ALA A 23 -8.29 -3.73 0.04
N ARG A 24 -8.70 -4.93 -0.40
CA ARG A 24 -8.89 -6.10 0.47
C ARG A 24 -7.61 -6.49 1.23
N HIS A 25 -6.45 -6.42 0.58
CA HIS A 25 -5.16 -6.68 1.24
C HIS A 25 -4.92 -5.67 2.36
N PHE A 26 -5.08 -4.36 2.09
CA PHE A 26 -4.93 -3.32 3.09
C PHE A 26 -5.86 -3.52 4.29
N LEU A 27 -7.11 -3.91 4.04
CA LEU A 27 -8.08 -4.23 5.08
C LEU A 27 -7.66 -5.42 5.95
N SER A 28 -7.10 -6.47 5.35
CA SER A 28 -6.56 -7.61 6.10
C SER A 28 -5.34 -7.21 6.94
N LEU A 29 -4.48 -6.33 6.43
CA LEU A 29 -3.34 -5.81 7.15
C LEU A 29 -3.76 -4.97 8.36
N ALA A 30 -4.69 -4.03 8.16
CA ALA A 30 -5.30 -3.28 9.25
C ALA A 30 -6.01 -4.20 10.25
N LYS A 31 -6.58 -5.32 9.76
CA LYS A 31 -7.17 -6.36 10.62
C LYS A 31 -6.15 -6.95 11.59
N LYS A 32 -5.00 -7.34 11.03
CA LYS A 32 -3.89 -7.96 11.76
C LYS A 32 -3.18 -6.96 12.67
N CYS A 33 -2.75 -5.83 12.14
CA CYS A 33 -1.88 -4.88 12.84
C CYS A 33 -2.59 -3.95 13.82
N CYS A 34 -3.93 -3.95 13.87
CA CYS A 34 -4.68 -3.25 14.92
C CYS A 34 -5.32 -4.22 15.93
N ALA A 35 -4.92 -5.49 15.92
CA ALA A 35 -5.32 -6.42 16.97
C ALA A 35 -4.66 -6.04 18.31
N PRO A 36 -5.29 -6.28 19.48
CA PRO A 36 -4.73 -5.88 20.78
C PRO A 36 -3.32 -6.43 21.07
N ASP A 37 -2.97 -7.56 20.48
CA ASP A 37 -1.75 -8.34 20.70
C ASP A 37 -0.79 -8.33 19.50
N HIS A 38 -0.95 -7.38 18.56
CA HIS A 38 -0.05 -7.27 17.41
C HIS A 38 1.40 -6.95 17.83
N ALA A 39 2.37 -7.43 17.06
CA ALA A 39 3.77 -7.15 17.28
C ALA A 39 4.09 -5.65 17.07
N ALA A 40 5.00 -5.10 17.88
CA ALA A 40 5.52 -3.76 17.66
C ALA A 40 6.10 -3.64 16.24
N GLY A 41 5.74 -2.58 15.51
CA GLY A 41 6.17 -2.39 14.13
C GLY A 41 5.44 -3.27 13.10
N CYS A 42 4.31 -3.90 13.44
CA CYS A 42 3.53 -4.74 12.50
C CYS A 42 3.34 -4.08 11.13
N PHE A 43 2.90 -2.82 11.08
CA PHE A 43 2.72 -2.11 9.80
C PHE A 43 4.01 -1.93 9.01
N LEU A 44 5.15 -1.77 9.69
CA LEU A 44 6.45 -1.63 9.05
C LEU A 44 6.90 -2.97 8.42
N GLU A 45 6.75 -4.06 9.17
CA GLU A 45 7.09 -5.40 8.68
C GLU A 45 6.21 -5.82 7.51
N GLU A 46 4.89 -5.57 7.59
CA GLU A 46 3.96 -5.83 6.48
C GLU A 46 4.29 -4.98 5.25
N ARG A 47 4.73 -3.74 5.46
CA ARG A 47 5.20 -2.89 4.36
C ARG A 47 6.42 -3.49 3.67
N TYR A 48 7.37 -4.04 4.44
CA TYR A 48 8.53 -4.70 3.85
C TYR A 48 8.15 -5.99 3.12
N ALA A 49 7.24 -6.79 3.68
CA ALA A 49 6.72 -7.98 3.03
C ALA A 49 6.05 -7.65 1.69
N ILE A 50 5.25 -6.58 1.61
CA ILE A 50 4.67 -6.09 0.35
C ILE A 50 5.78 -5.70 -0.65
N HIS A 51 6.83 -5.02 -0.20
CA HIS A 51 7.95 -4.70 -1.09
C HIS A 51 8.65 -5.97 -1.60
N ASP A 52 8.80 -7.01 -0.77
CA ASP A 52 9.34 -8.30 -1.19
C ASP A 52 8.43 -9.02 -2.19
N GLU A 53 7.12 -8.90 -2.07
CA GLU A 53 6.16 -9.43 -3.07
C GLU A 53 6.30 -8.71 -4.40
N VAL A 54 6.30 -7.37 -4.39
CA VAL A 54 6.48 -6.56 -5.61
C VAL A 54 7.80 -6.89 -6.31
N CYS A 55 8.87 -7.09 -5.55
CA CYS A 55 10.19 -7.41 -6.12
C CYS A 55 10.34 -8.86 -6.60
N ARG A 56 9.37 -9.73 -6.35
CA ARG A 56 9.32 -11.11 -6.87
C ARG A 56 8.47 -11.24 -8.14
N ASP A 57 7.75 -10.18 -8.50
CA ASP A 57 6.91 -10.12 -9.69
C ASP A 57 7.70 -9.46 -10.83
N ASP A 58 8.35 -10.29 -11.66
CA ASP A 58 9.20 -9.82 -12.76
C ASP A 58 8.44 -8.93 -13.77
N GLU A 59 7.14 -9.20 -13.98
CA GLU A 59 6.30 -8.38 -14.87
C GLU A 59 6.17 -6.94 -14.33
N VAL A 60 5.94 -6.80 -13.02
CA VAL A 60 5.86 -5.50 -12.36
C VAL A 60 7.22 -4.80 -12.33
N VAL A 61 8.29 -5.55 -12.04
CA VAL A 61 9.66 -5.04 -11.99
C VAL A 61 10.09 -4.45 -13.35
N ASP A 62 9.72 -5.10 -14.44
CA ASP A 62 10.05 -4.66 -15.80
C ASP A 62 9.20 -3.47 -16.28
N GLN A 63 7.94 -3.38 -15.84
CA GLN A 63 7.04 -2.28 -16.22
C GLN A 63 7.36 -0.95 -15.53
N VAL A 64 7.93 -0.98 -14.31
CA VAL A 64 8.17 0.22 -13.50
C VAL A 64 9.63 0.65 -13.57
N GLY A 65 9.90 1.73 -14.31
CA GLY A 65 11.24 2.31 -14.44
C GLY A 65 11.89 2.59 -13.08
N GLY A 66 13.06 1.97 -12.85
CA GLY A 66 13.83 2.13 -11.61
C GLY A 66 13.50 1.13 -10.49
N LEU A 67 12.42 0.34 -10.62
CA LEU A 67 11.99 -0.62 -9.60
C LEU A 67 13.04 -1.73 -9.37
N ALA A 68 13.62 -2.27 -10.44
CA ALA A 68 14.70 -3.26 -10.36
C ALA A 68 15.91 -2.76 -9.53
N THR A 69 16.22 -1.47 -9.57
CA THR A 69 17.29 -0.89 -8.75
C THR A 69 16.91 -0.86 -7.28
N CYS A 70 15.68 -0.48 -6.95
CA CYS A 70 15.21 -0.53 -5.57
C CYS A 70 15.13 -1.96 -5.03
N CYS A 71 14.71 -2.93 -5.85
CA CYS A 71 14.59 -4.32 -5.44
C CYS A 71 15.90 -5.00 -5.04
N ARG A 72 17.05 -4.47 -5.48
CA ARG A 72 18.38 -4.90 -5.02
C ARG A 72 18.71 -4.48 -3.57
N MET A 73 17.96 -3.54 -3.00
CA MET A 73 18.09 -3.10 -1.60
C MET A 73 17.18 -3.91 -0.69
N SER A 74 17.16 -3.68 0.62
CA SER A 74 16.23 -4.30 1.58
C SER A 74 15.77 -3.32 2.67
N GLY A 75 14.71 -3.69 3.41
CA GLY A 75 14.17 -2.94 4.55
C GLY A 75 13.97 -1.44 4.29
N THR A 76 14.44 -0.60 5.22
CA THR A 76 14.35 0.86 5.12
C THR A 76 14.99 1.42 3.86
N SER A 77 16.12 0.86 3.41
CA SER A 77 16.83 1.35 2.23
C SER A 77 16.00 1.14 0.96
N ARG A 78 15.37 -0.04 0.82
CA ARG A 78 14.40 -0.29 -0.25
C ARG A 78 13.19 0.64 -0.14
N ALA A 79 12.61 0.79 1.05
CA ALA A 79 11.46 1.65 1.26
C ALA A 79 11.73 3.12 0.86
N LYS A 80 12.92 3.65 1.19
CA LYS A 80 13.35 5.00 0.79
C LYS A 80 13.56 5.12 -0.73
N CYS A 81 14.09 4.09 -1.38
CA CYS A 81 14.25 4.07 -2.83
C CYS A 81 12.88 4.08 -3.54
N LEU A 82 11.98 3.18 -3.12
CA LEU A 82 10.63 3.07 -3.69
C LEU A 82 9.83 4.37 -3.56
N ALA A 83 9.98 5.08 -2.43
CA ALA A 83 9.32 6.37 -2.20
C ALA A 83 9.75 7.49 -3.17
N GLN A 84 10.92 7.33 -3.82
CA GLN A 84 11.47 8.29 -4.79
C GLN A 84 11.18 7.90 -6.24
N LEU A 85 10.59 6.72 -6.49
CA LEU A 85 10.24 6.32 -7.84
C LEU A 85 9.23 7.31 -8.45
N PRO A 86 9.34 7.60 -9.76
CA PRO A 86 8.36 8.42 -10.45
C PRO A 86 6.98 7.81 -10.26
N ARG A 87 6.06 8.59 -9.69
CA ARG A 87 4.66 8.22 -9.70
C ARG A 87 4.12 8.47 -11.09
N ASP A 88 3.42 7.49 -11.65
CA ASP A 88 2.73 7.61 -12.93
C ASP A 88 1.48 8.51 -12.74
N LEU A 89 1.73 9.79 -12.46
CA LEU A 89 0.75 10.82 -12.16
C LEU A 89 0.15 11.31 -13.47
N GLY A 90 -0.76 10.52 -14.05
CA GLY A 90 -1.68 11.05 -15.06
C GLY A 90 -2.43 12.27 -14.50
N ARG A 91 -2.21 13.45 -15.10
CA ARG A 91 -2.93 14.76 -15.03
C ARG A 91 -3.36 15.31 -13.64
N HIS A 92 -3.09 14.63 -12.54
CA HIS A 92 -3.32 15.16 -11.18
C HIS A 92 -1.96 15.45 -10.57
N GLY A 93 -1.64 16.75 -10.47
CA GLY A 93 -0.36 17.27 -10.03
C GLY A 93 0.09 16.79 -8.64
N ASN A 94 1.26 17.28 -8.24
CA ASN A 94 2.01 16.93 -7.03
C ASN A 94 1.17 17.13 -5.75
N ARG A 95 0.22 16.24 -5.46
CA ARG A 95 -0.56 16.23 -4.22
C ARG A 95 0.29 15.54 -3.18
N GLU A 96 0.61 16.24 -2.10
CA GLU A 96 1.28 15.66 -0.95
C GLU A 96 0.53 14.39 -0.53
N THR A 97 1.28 13.30 -0.43
CA THR A 97 0.73 12.04 0.07
C THR A 97 0.62 12.22 1.58
N PRO A 98 -0.57 12.00 2.18
CA PRO A 98 -0.70 12.04 3.63
C PRO A 98 0.33 11.11 4.26
N GLU A 99 0.94 11.55 5.35
CA GLU A 99 1.82 10.69 6.14
C GLU A 99 1.04 9.48 6.64
N PHE A 100 1.71 8.33 6.67
CA PHE A 100 1.12 7.10 7.15
C PHE A 100 1.06 7.14 8.69
N ASP A 101 -0.15 7.20 9.23
CA ASP A 101 -0.40 7.25 10.68
C ASP A 101 -1.10 5.95 11.11
N GLU A 102 -0.34 5.08 11.76
CA GLU A 102 -0.80 3.77 12.22
C GLU A 102 -1.93 3.86 13.25
N LEU A 103 -1.87 4.84 14.16
CA LEU A 103 -2.88 5.04 15.19
C LEU A 103 -4.20 5.45 14.56
N LYS A 104 -4.14 6.40 13.63
CA LYS A 104 -5.32 6.86 12.90
C LYS A 104 -5.96 5.75 12.07
N ILE A 105 -5.16 4.85 11.48
CA ILE A 105 -5.68 3.66 10.76
C ILE A 105 -6.45 2.74 11.73
N CYS A 106 -5.91 2.49 12.91
CA CYS A 106 -6.54 1.64 13.91
C CYS A 106 -7.81 2.26 14.51
N GLU A 107 -7.83 3.57 14.75
CA GLU A 107 -9.01 4.32 15.17
C GLU A 107 -10.13 4.23 14.13
N LEU A 108 -9.81 4.53 12.86
CA LEU A 108 -10.79 4.45 11.77
C LEU A 108 -11.39 3.06 11.61
N ARG A 109 -10.57 2.01 11.80
CA ARG A 109 -11.03 0.62 11.77
C ARG A 109 -11.96 0.29 12.94
N ARG A 110 -11.62 0.73 14.16
CA ARG A 110 -12.47 0.53 15.34
C ARG A 110 -13.83 1.20 15.18
N ASP A 111 -13.82 2.43 14.67
CA ASP A 111 -15.03 3.26 14.57
C ASP A 111 -15.92 2.87 13.37
N ASN A 112 -15.38 2.11 12.39
CA ASN A 112 -16.13 1.65 11.23
C ASN A 112 -15.79 0.21 10.80
N PRO A 113 -16.20 -0.80 11.59
CA PRO A 113 -15.90 -2.21 11.31
C PRO A 113 -16.57 -2.73 10.03
N ALA A 114 -17.62 -2.07 9.52
CA ALA A 114 -18.36 -2.49 8.33
C ALA A 114 -17.70 -2.06 7.00
N VAL A 115 -16.84 -1.03 6.98
CA VAL A 115 -16.05 -0.67 5.78
C VAL A 115 -15.05 -1.76 5.39
N LEU A 116 -14.75 -2.67 6.33
CA LEU A 116 -13.82 -3.80 6.17
C LEU A 116 -14.48 -5.08 5.64
N MET A 117 -15.81 -5.16 5.70
CA MET A 117 -16.58 -6.36 5.35
C MET A 117 -17.80 -5.96 4.52
N GLU A 118 -17.58 -5.67 3.24
CA GLU A 118 -18.63 -5.93 2.25
C GLU A 118 -18.10 -6.95 1.25
N LYS A 119 -18.97 -7.92 0.97
CA LYS A 119 -18.78 -9.12 0.15
C LYS A 119 -18.25 -8.81 -1.25
#